data_AF-A0A511B3C0-F1
#
_entry.id   AF-A0A511B3C0-F1
#
_cell.length_a   1.000
_cell.length_b   1.000
_cell.length_c   1.000
_cell.angle_alpha   90.00
_cell.angle_beta   90.00
_cell.angle_gamma   90.00
#
_symmetry.space_group_name_H-M   'P 1'
#
loop_
_entity.id
_entity.type
_entity.pdbx_description
1 polymer ?
#
loop_
_entity_poly.entity_id
_entity_poly.type
_entity_poly.pdbx_seq_one_letter_code
_entity_poly.pdbx_strand_id
1 'polypeptide(L)'
;MKTLTTPRFLAVLTFCGVALAGCGSPYDSGARAGSGALIGAGGGAAIGALAGGGRGALIGALAGGGTGAAVGAATTPNRPRNGY
;
A
#
# COMPACT_ATOMS: atom_id res chain seq x y z
N MET A 1 -4.05 0.81 29.43
CA MET A 1 -3.83 2.00 28.57
C MET A 1 -4.75 1.84 27.37
N LYS A 2 -5.78 2.69 27.29
CA LYS A 2 -6.97 2.54 26.44
C LYS A 2 -6.86 3.54 25.29
N THR A 3 -6.47 3.09 24.10
CA THR A 3 -6.51 3.90 22.86
C THR A 3 -6.89 3.00 21.70
N LEU A 4 -8.11 2.45 21.75
CA LEU A 4 -8.76 1.70 20.66
C LEU A 4 -9.73 2.60 19.86
N THR A 5 -9.62 3.93 19.98
CA THR A 5 -10.60 4.92 19.49
C THR A 5 -10.36 5.40 18.05
N THR A 6 -9.41 4.84 17.31
CA THR A 6 -9.00 5.36 15.98
C THR A 6 -9.29 4.47 14.77
N PRO A 7 -10.19 3.45 14.76
CA PRO A 7 -10.43 2.66 13.56
C PRO A 7 -11.14 3.47 12.47
N ARG A 8 -11.98 4.44 12.87
CA ARG A 8 -12.71 5.34 11.97
C ARG A 8 -11.78 6.33 11.28
N PHE A 9 -10.81 6.89 12.01
CA PHE A 9 -9.83 7.81 11.45
C PHE A 9 -8.84 7.10 10.52
N LEU A 10 -8.39 5.89 10.86
CA LEU A 10 -7.59 5.06 9.96
C LEU A 10 -8.38 4.70 8.70
N ALA A 11 -9.65 4.30 8.83
CA ALA A 11 -10.51 4.03 7.68
C ALA A 11 -10.74 5.26 6.80
N VAL A 12 -11.00 6.43 7.38
CA VAL A 12 -11.15 7.69 6.64
C VAL A 12 -9.83 8.10 5.99
N LEU A 13 -8.69 7.94 6.65
CA LEU A 13 -7.37 8.25 6.07
C LEU A 13 -7.03 7.31 4.90
N THR A 14 -7.36 6.02 5.05
CA THR A 14 -7.17 5.00 4.01
C THR A 14 -8.13 5.22 2.84
N PHE A 15 -9.39 5.54 3.13
CA PHE A 15 -10.41 5.86 2.15
C PHE A 15 -10.10 7.17 1.41
N CYS A 16 -9.61 8.18 2.11
CA CYS A 16 -9.17 9.44 1.53
C CYS A 16 -7.92 9.22 0.67
N GLY A 17 -6.97 8.39 1.10
CA GLY A 17 -5.80 7.98 0.30
C GLY A 17 -6.17 7.20 -0.96
N VAL A 18 -7.15 6.28 -0.87
CA VAL A 18 -7.70 5.55 -2.03
C VAL A 18 -8.50 6.47 -2.94
N ALA A 19 -9.29 7.40 -2.39
CA ALA A 19 -10.04 8.40 -3.14
C ALA A 19 -9.11 9.39 -3.85
N LEU A 20 -8.00 9.80 -3.22
CA LEU A 20 -6.96 10.64 -3.85
C LEU A 20 -6.14 9.86 -4.88
N ALA A 21 -5.83 8.57 -4.64
CA ALA A 21 -5.20 7.70 -5.63
C ALA A 21 -6.13 7.36 -6.81
N GLY A 22 -7.45 7.42 -6.60
CA GLY A 22 -8.46 7.31 -7.64
C GLY A 22 -8.78 8.64 -8.35
N CYS A 23 -8.50 9.78 -7.71
CA CYS A 23 -8.66 11.12 -8.27
C CYS A 23 -7.37 11.61 -8.97
N GLY A 24 -6.22 11.03 -8.63
CA GLY A 24 -4.99 11.07 -9.40
C GLY A 24 -5.11 10.16 -10.62
N SER A 25 -4.64 10.63 -11.77
CA SER A 25 -4.78 9.91 -13.03
C SER A 25 -4.31 8.44 -12.91
N PRO A 26 -5.04 7.44 -13.46
CA PRO A 26 -4.70 6.01 -13.38
C PRO A 26 -3.36 5.62 -14.02
N TYR A 27 -2.65 6.59 -14.58
CA TYR A 27 -1.34 6.49 -15.21
C TYR A 27 -0.18 6.80 -14.27
N ASP A 28 -0.47 7.19 -13.03
CA ASP A 28 0.57 7.53 -12.05
C ASP A 28 1.07 6.26 -11.35
N SER A 29 2.18 5.75 -11.88
CA SER A 29 2.83 4.52 -11.39
C SER A 29 3.34 4.64 -9.96
N GLY A 30 3.69 5.86 -9.53
CA GLY A 30 4.15 6.14 -8.18
C GLY A 30 3.03 6.00 -7.14
N ALA A 31 1.85 6.53 -7.43
CA ALA A 31 0.70 6.41 -6.53
C ALA A 31 0.24 4.95 -6.36
N ARG A 32 0.21 4.18 -7.45
CA ARG A 32 -0.10 2.73 -7.43
C ARG A 32 0.96 1.93 -6.67
N ALA A 33 2.23 2.20 -6.93
CA ALA A 33 3.34 1.56 -6.21
C ALA A 33 3.28 1.88 -4.71
N GLY A 34 3.13 3.15 -4.32
CA GLY A 34 3.07 3.55 -2.92
C GLY A 34 1.89 2.93 -2.17
N SER A 35 0.73 2.85 -2.80
CA SER A 35 -0.47 2.21 -2.23
C SER A 35 -0.26 0.71 -2.01
N GLY A 36 0.26 0.00 -3.01
CA GLY A 36 0.59 -1.41 -2.89
C GLY A 36 1.67 -1.67 -1.85
N ALA A 37 2.68 -0.80 -1.77
CA ALA A 37 3.75 -0.89 -0.79
C ALA A 37 3.24 -0.77 0.65
N LEU A 38 2.36 0.19 0.92
CA LEU A 38 1.79 0.38 2.27
C LEU A 38 0.94 -0.81 2.70
N ILE A 39 0.08 -1.31 1.81
CA ILE A 39 -0.79 -2.46 2.10
C ILE A 39 0.05 -3.73 2.28
N GLY A 40 0.99 -3.96 1.37
CA GLY A 40 1.89 -5.11 1.43
C GLY A 40 2.80 -5.08 2.66
N ALA A 41 3.34 -3.91 3.02
CA ALA A 41 4.16 -3.76 4.22
C ALA A 41 3.34 -3.97 5.49
N GLY A 42 2.13 -3.40 5.58
CA GLY A 42 1.27 -3.56 6.74
C GLY A 42 0.80 -5.01 6.94
N GLY A 43 0.33 -5.65 5.87
CA GLY A 43 -0.11 -7.05 5.91
C GLY A 43 1.04 -8.03 6.14
N GLY A 44 2.15 -7.84 5.44
CA GLY A 44 3.36 -8.65 5.60
C GLY A 44 3.97 -8.50 6.99
N ALA A 45 4.00 -7.29 7.57
CA ALA A 45 4.45 -7.07 8.94
C ALA A 45 3.56 -7.78 9.96
N ALA A 46 2.24 -7.74 9.78
CA ALA A 46 1.30 -8.43 10.67
C ALA A 46 1.48 -9.95 10.62
N ILE A 47 1.53 -10.54 9.42
CA ILE A 47 1.71 -11.99 9.25
C ILE A 47 3.10 -12.41 9.73
N GLY A 48 4.12 -11.64 9.39
CA GLY A 48 5.49 -11.89 9.80
C GLY A 48 5.68 -11.76 11.32
N ALA A 49 4.99 -10.83 11.97
CA ALA A 49 4.99 -10.70 13.43
C ALA A 49 4.40 -11.95 14.09
N LEU A 50 3.31 -12.49 13.53
CA LEU A 50 2.64 -13.69 14.03
C LEU A 50 3.51 -14.94 13.83
N ALA A 51 4.17 -15.06 12.68
CA ALA A 51 4.95 -16.26 12.32
C ALA A 51 6.36 -16.28 12.92
N GLY A 52 7.01 -15.11 13.06
CA GLY A 52 8.44 -15.00 13.40
C GLY A 52 8.78 -13.89 14.38
N GLY A 53 7.78 -13.33 15.08
CA GLY A 53 7.98 -12.23 16.02
C GLY A 53 8.52 -10.97 15.32
N GLY A 54 9.24 -10.13 16.06
CA GLY A 54 9.72 -8.83 15.54
C GLY A 54 10.59 -8.91 14.28
N ARG A 55 11.38 -9.97 14.12
CA ARG A 55 12.17 -10.20 12.89
C ARG A 55 11.29 -10.57 11.72
N GLY A 56 10.31 -11.44 11.94
CA GLY A 56 9.33 -11.77 10.91
C GLY A 56 8.52 -10.53 10.49
N ALA A 57 8.19 -9.65 11.43
CA ALA A 57 7.50 -8.39 11.13
C ALA A 57 8.34 -7.48 10.21
N LEU A 58 9.64 -7.37 10.46
CA LEU A 58 10.56 -6.57 9.65
C LEU A 58 10.73 -7.15 8.24
N ILE A 59 10.93 -8.46 8.15
CA ILE A 59 11.08 -9.16 6.87
C ILE A 59 9.77 -9.09 6.08
N GLY A 60 8.64 -9.31 6.75
CA GLY A 60 7.32 -9.23 6.16
C GLY A 60 6.96 -7.81 5.69
N ALA A 61 7.36 -6.77 6.45
CA ALA A 61 7.20 -5.38 6.03
C ALA A 61 8.02 -5.06 4.78
N LEU A 62 9.28 -5.46 4.75
CA LEU A 62 10.19 -5.22 3.62
C LEU A 62 9.78 -6.01 2.38
N ALA A 63 9.53 -7.31 2.53
CA ALA A 63 9.13 -8.18 1.43
C ALA A 63 7.74 -7.80 0.91
N GLY A 64 6.77 -7.63 1.81
CA GLY A 64 5.42 -7.22 1.44
C GLY A 64 5.37 -5.82 0.84
N GLY A 65 6.13 -4.87 1.39
CA GLY A 65 6.21 -3.51 0.87
C GLY A 65 6.90 -3.43 -0.50
N GLY A 66 8.03 -4.11 -0.66
CA GLY A 66 8.74 -4.19 -1.94
C GLY A 66 7.90 -4.87 -3.02
N THR A 67 7.27 -5.99 -2.69
CA THR A 67 6.41 -6.74 -3.64
C THR A 67 5.17 -5.94 -4.00
N GLY A 68 4.51 -5.32 -3.01
CA GLY A 68 3.34 -4.46 -3.23
C GLY A 68 3.67 -3.22 -4.07
N ALA A 69 4.85 -2.63 -3.89
CA ALA A 69 5.34 -1.53 -4.71
C ALA A 69 5.57 -1.96 -6.16
N ALA A 70 6.29 -3.07 -6.35
CA ALA A 70 6.62 -3.59 -7.67
C ALA A 70 5.36 -3.99 -8.45
N VAL A 71 4.43 -4.69 -7.81
CA VAL A 71 3.15 -5.07 -8.43
C VAL A 71 2.27 -3.85 -8.70
N GLY A 72 2.25 -2.87 -7.79
CA GLY A 72 1.55 -1.60 -8.01
C GLY A 72 2.10 -0.85 -9.23
N ALA A 73 3.42 -0.71 -9.34
CA ALA A 73 4.07 -0.10 -10.50
C ALA A 73 3.81 -0.89 -11.78
N ALA A 74 3.97 -2.22 -11.74
CA ALA A 74 3.83 -3.09 -12.91
C ALA A 74 2.40 -3.18 -13.44
N THR A 75 1.40 -3.07 -12.56
CA THR A 75 -0.02 -3.09 -12.95
C THR A 75 -0.55 -1.71 -13.35
N THR A 76 0.30 -0.68 -13.35
CA THR A 76 -0.10 0.65 -13.81
C THR A 76 -0.27 0.64 -15.32
N PRO A 77 -1.48 0.94 -15.84
CA PRO A 77 -1.71 1.07 -17.28
C PRO A 77 -0.78 2.14 -17.88
N ASN A 78 -0.25 1.91 -19.08
CA ASN A 78 0.53 2.91 -19.79
C ASN A 78 -0.40 3.92 -20.46
N ARG A 79 -0.09 5.23 -20.38
CA ARG A 79 -0.93 6.30 -20.98
C ARG A 79 -1.04 6.03 -22.48
N PRO A 80 -2.25 5.85 -23.06
CA PRO A 80 -2.38 5.76 -24.51
C PRO A 80 -1.82 7.06 -25.06
N ARG A 81 -0.69 6.94 -25.75
CA ARG A 81 -0.04 8.04 -26.45
C ARG A 81 -1.01 8.42 -27.56
N ASN A 82 -1.85 9.41 -27.30
CA ASN A 82 -2.74 9.98 -28.30
C ASN A 82 -1.84 10.63 -29.34
N GLY A 83 -1.49 9.85 -30.36
CA GLY A 83 -0.80 10.30 -31.55
C GLY A 83 -1.76 11.22 -32.28
N TYR A 84 -1.47 12.52 -32.20
CA TYR A 84 -1.97 13.51 -33.15
C TYR A 84 -1.35 13.21 -34.52
#